data_AF-A0A1G9MTL0-F1
#
_entry.id   AF-A0A1G9MTL0-F1
#
_cell.length_a   1.000
_cell.length_b   1.000
_cell.length_c   1.000
_cell.angle_alpha   90.00
_cell.angle_beta   90.00
_cell.angle_gamma   90.00
#
_symmetry.space_group_name_H-M   'P 1'
#
loop_
_entity.id
_entity.type
_entity.pdbx_description
1 polymer ?
#
loop_
_entity_poly.entity_id
_entity_poly.type
_entity_poly.pdbx_seq_one_letter_code
_entity_poly.pdbx_strand_id
1 'polypeptide(L)' 'MIVGRLGKADVALTGEPTVVNGNPALVLRVDGEIDGVMAARVENARITGLYYVRNPAKLTRIDAEVPLTLR' A
#
# COMPACT_ATOMS: atom_id res chain seq x y z
N MET A 1 -13.54 -2.00 7.12
CA MET A 1 -14.62 -1.14 6.59
C MET A 1 -14.13 -0.25 5.41
N ILE A 2 -13.18 -0.71 4.58
CA ILE A 2 -12.69 0.04 3.40
C ILE A 2 -13.34 -0.54 2.13
N VAL A 3 -13.20 -1.85 1.91
CA VAL A 3 -13.80 -2.56 0.75
C VAL A 3 -15.33 -2.47 0.72
N GLY A 4 -16.00 -2.63 1.86
CA GLY A 4 -17.47 -2.61 1.92
C GLY A 4 -18.13 -1.24 1.69
N ARG A 5 -17.38 -0.14 1.72
CA ARG A 5 -17.89 1.20 1.36
C ARG A 5 -17.61 1.55 -0.11
N LEU A 6 -16.51 1.07 -0.68
CA LEU A 6 -16.13 1.31 -2.08
C LEU A 6 -17.12 0.67 -3.06
N GLY A 7 -17.63 -0.52 -2.78
CA GLY A 7 -18.66 -1.17 -3.62
C GLY A 7 -20.01 -0.43 -3.67
N LYS A 8 -20.26 0.56 -2.81
CA LYS A 8 -21.45 1.43 -2.87
C LYS A 8 -21.24 2.71 -3.68
N ALA A 9 -19.99 3.06 -3.98
CA ALA A 9 -19.62 4.32 -4.62
C ALA A 9 -19.44 4.20 -6.14
N ASP A 10 -19.61 3.00 -6.71
CA ASP A 10 -19.37 2.69 -8.13
C ASP A 10 -17.96 3.05 -8.61
N VAL A 11 -16.98 2.85 -7.70
CA VAL A 11 -15.56 3.15 -7.91
C VAL A 11 -14.77 1.87 -8.09
N ALA A 12 -13.88 1.83 -9.09
CA ALA A 12 -13.00 0.69 -9.31
C ALA A 12 -11.82 0.73 -8.33
N LEU A 13 -11.81 -0.18 -7.36
CA LEU A 13 -10.66 -0.41 -6.48
C LEU A 13 -9.82 -1.56 -7.05
N THR A 14 -8.57 -1.28 -7.43
CA THR A 14 -7.59 -2.31 -7.78
C THR A 14 -6.45 -2.35 -6.76
N GLY A 15 -5.84 -3.53 -6.62
CA GLY A 15 -4.75 -3.77 -5.69
C GLY A 15 -3.64 -4.57 -6.37
N GLU A 16 -2.43 -4.03 -6.38
CA GLU A 16 -1.25 -4.67 -6.97
C GLU A 16 -0.26 -5.06 -5.87
N PRO A 17 0.15 -6.34 -5.78
CA PRO A 17 1.20 -6.78 -4.85
C PRO A 17 2.53 -6.09 -5.12
N THR A 18 3.18 -5.65 -4.04
CA THR A 18 4.52 -5.05 -4.09
C THR A 18 5.27 -5.31 -2.78
N VAL A 19 6.49 -4.83 -2.70
CA VAL A 19 7.31 -4.82 -1.48
C VAL A 19 7.62 -3.38 -1.12
N VAL A 20 7.34 -2.99 0.13
CA VAL A 20 7.63 -1.65 0.66
C VAL A 20 8.48 -1.78 1.90
N ASN A 21 9.67 -1.19 1.87
CA ASN A 21 10.65 -1.28 2.95
C ASN A 21 10.91 -2.74 3.39
N GLY A 22 11.00 -3.66 2.43
CA GLY A 22 11.22 -5.09 2.66
C GLY A 22 10.00 -5.87 3.18
N ASN A 23 8.83 -5.26 3.29
CA ASN A 23 7.60 -5.91 3.77
C ASN A 23 6.60 -6.10 2.62
N PRO A 24 5.81 -7.21 2.61
CA PRO A 24 4.73 -7.38 1.65
C PRO A 24 3.72 -6.22 1.74
N ALA A 25 3.29 -5.72 0.59
CA ALA A 25 2.37 -4.61 0.51
C ALA A 25 1.45 -4.70 -0.71
N LEU A 26 0.43 -3.86 -0.72
CA LEU A 26 -0.45 -3.60 -1.84
C LEU A 26 -0.41 -2.11 -2.18
N VAL A 27 -0.21 -1.77 -3.45
CA VAL A 27 -0.59 -0.45 -3.97
C VAL A 27 -2.07 -0.50 -4.28
N LEU A 28 -2.84 0.40 -3.68
CA LEU A 28 -4.27 0.52 -3.91
C LEU A 28 -4.53 1.69 -4.86
N ARG A 29 -5.28 1.40 -5.91
CA ARG A 29 -5.71 2.40 -6.89
C ARG A 29 -7.22 2.53 -6.88
N VAL A 30 -7.69 3.76 -6.97
CA VAL A 30 -9.09 4.15 -7.11
C VAL A 30 -9.22 4.82 -8.47
N ASP A 31 -10.02 4.22 -9.37
CA ASP A 31 -10.20 4.68 -10.75
C ASP A 31 -8.87 4.89 -11.51
N GLY A 32 -7.90 4.00 -11.24
CA GLY A 32 -6.56 4.04 -11.85
C GLY A 32 -5.54 4.90 -11.09
N GLU A 33 -5.98 5.82 -10.24
CA GLU A 33 -5.13 6.72 -9.47
C GLU A 33 -4.67 6.09 -8.16
N ILE A 34 -3.42 6.36 -7.74
CA ILE A 34 -2.91 5.85 -6.46
C ILE A 34 -3.69 6.51 -5.32
N ASP A 35 -4.45 5.71 -4.59
CA ASP A 35 -5.15 6.14 -3.39
C ASP A 35 -4.26 5.97 -2.14
N GLY A 36 -3.48 4.89 -2.09
CA GLY A 36 -2.55 4.65 -1.01
C GLY A 36 -1.88 3.29 -1.05
N VAL A 37 -1.14 3.00 0.03
CA VAL A 37 -0.35 1.78 0.16
C VAL A 37 -0.70 1.07 1.45
N MET A 38 -1.02 -0.22 1.35
CA MET A 38 -1.23 -1.08 2.51
C MET A 38 -0.02 -1.99 2.69
N ALA A 39 0.79 -1.76 3.72
CA ALA A 39 1.91 -2.63 4.08
C ALA A 39 1.52 -3.59 5.20
N ALA A 40 1.91 -4.85 5.07
CA ALA A 40 1.72 -5.89 6.07
C ALA A 40 3.03 -6.19 6.80
N ARG A 41 3.02 -6.06 8.12
CA ARG A 41 4.10 -6.59 8.97
C ARG A 41 3.84 -8.07 9.19
N VAL A 42 4.81 -8.90 8.80
CA VAL A 42 4.75 -10.36 8.97
C VAL A 42 5.83 -10.80 9.96
N GLU A 43 5.43 -11.51 10.99
CA GLU A 43 6.32 -12.12 11.99
C GLU A 43 5.88 -13.56 12.21
N ASN A 44 6.82 -14.50 12.28
CA ASN A 44 6.53 -15.92 12.51
C ASN A 44 5.42 -16.47 11.58
N ALA A 45 5.51 -16.14 10.29
CA ALA A 45 4.53 -16.50 9.25
C ALA A 45 3.09 -16.01 9.51
N ARG A 46 2.91 -14.96 10.33
CA ARG A 46 1.61 -14.35 10.64
C ARG A 46 1.66 -12.84 10.40
N ILE A 47 0.56 -12.28 9.92
CA ILE A 47 0.40 -10.82 9.84
C ILE A 47 0.17 -10.30 11.26
N THR A 48 1.10 -9.48 11.76
CA THR A 48 1.01 -8.86 13.09
C THR A 48 0.67 -7.37 13.03
N GLY A 49 0.70 -6.77 11.84
CA GLY A 49 0.28 -5.39 11.63
C GLY A 49 -0.11 -5.10 10.19
N LEU A 50 -1.06 -4.18 10.00
CA LEU A 50 -1.43 -3.62 8.71
C LEU A 50 -1.38 -2.10 8.81
N TYR A 51 -0.60 -1.47 7.94
CA TYR A 51 -0.43 -0.03 7.90
C TYR A 51 -0.91 0.49 6.55
N TYR A 52 -1.90 1.39 6.57
CA TYR A 52 -2.42 2.01 5.36
C TYR A 52 -2.01 3.48 5.31
N VAL A 53 -1.22 3.83 4.31
CA VAL A 53 -0.69 5.18 4.11
C VAL A 53 -1.43 5.82 2.95
N ARG A 54 -2.19 6.88 3.24
CA ARG A 54 -2.88 7.73 2.25
C ARG A 54 -2.42 9.20 2.28
N ASN A 55 -1.39 9.52 3.06
CA ASN A 55 -0.87 10.89 3.09
C ASN A 55 -0.15 11.16 1.75
N PRO A 56 -0.63 12.10 0.91
CA PRO A 56 -0.06 12.35 -0.41
C PRO A 56 1.42 12.67 -0.37
N ALA A 57 1.88 13.42 0.65
CA ALA A 57 3.29 13.78 0.81
C ALA A 57 4.21 12.56 1.06
N LYS A 58 3.66 11.44 1.54
CA LYS A 58 4.39 10.17 1.71
C LYS A 58 4.33 9.25 0.50
N LEU A 59 3.48 9.56 -0.49
CA LEU A 59 3.26 8.72 -1.68
C LEU A 59 4.01 9.24 -2.92
N THR A 60 4.57 10.44 -2.87
CA THR A 60 5.26 11.09 -4.00
C THR A 60 6.45 10.32 -4.58
N ARG A 61 6.96 9.30 -3.88
CA ARG A 61 8.08 8.46 -4.32
C ARG A 61 7.82 6.96 -4.14
N ILE A 62 6.55 6.55 -4.11
CA ILE A 62 6.23 5.14 -3.86
C ILE A 62 6.63 4.22 -5.03
N ASP A 63 6.75 4.78 -6.23
CA ASP A 63 7.15 4.15 -7.48
C ASP A 63 8.68 4.08 -7.66
N ALA A 64 9.45 4.69 -6.76
CA ALA A 64 10.90 4.75 -6.84
C ALA A 64 11.56 4.09 -5.63
N GLU A 65 12.34 3.03 -5.87
CA GLU A 65 13.20 2.43 -4.86
C GLU A 65 14.38 3.36 -4.52
N VAL A 66 14.72 3.47 -3.24
CA VAL A 66 15.96 4.13 -2.81
C VAL A 66 16.94 3.08 -2.29
N PRO A 67 18.06 2.86 -2.98
CA PRO A 67 19.06 1.91 -2.53
C PRO A 67 19.73 2.42 -1.25
N LEU A 68 19.89 1.51 -0.29
CA LEU A 68 20.63 1.79 0.94
C LEU A 68 22.12 1.66 0.68
N THR A 69 22.90 2.66 1.08
CA THR A 69 24.38 2.60 1.08
C THR A 69 24.89 2.50 2.51
N LEU A 70 25.94 1.69 2.71
CA LEU A 70 26.69 1.72 3.97
C LEU A 70 27.54 3.00 4.00
N ARG A 71 27.66 3.59 5.18
CA ARG A 71 28.63 4.65 5.45
C ARG A 71 29.92 4.07 5.97
#